data_AF-A0A729JVX0-F1
#
_entry.id   AF-A0A729JVX0-F1
#
_cell.length_a   1.000
_cell.length_b   1.000
_cell.length_c   1.000
_cell.angle_alpha   90.00
_cell.angle_beta   90.00
_cell.angle_gamma   90.00
#
_symmetry.space_group_name_H-M   'P 1'
#
loop_
_entity.id
_entity.type
_entity.pdbx_description
1 polymer ?
#
loop_
_entity_poly.entity_id
_entity_poly.type
_entity_poly.pdbx_seq_one_letter_code
_entity_poly.pdbx_strand_id
1 'polypeptide(L)'
;ALQKVVSPWLNRPLSFADLQTMTEAVTQYYRDRGVLLARAVLPPQTIKDGLLTVRVIPGKYDRGVLHNSSRLRDSQAERMVNAT
;
A
#
# COMPACT_ATOMS: atom_id res chain seq x y z
N ALA A 1 10.48 7.21 10.06
CA ALA A 1 10.82 6.95 8.64
C ALA A 1 9.75 7.49 7.68
N LEU A 2 8.46 7.17 7.88
CA LEU A 2 7.36 7.75 7.08
C LEU A 2 7.33 9.29 7.09
N GLN A 3 7.63 9.94 8.22
CA GLN A 3 7.72 11.40 8.30
C GLN A 3 8.72 12.04 7.31
N LYS A 4 9.80 11.32 6.98
CA LYS A 4 10.77 11.77 5.97
C LYS A 4 10.25 11.64 4.54
N VAL A 5 9.30 10.72 4.31
CA VAL A 5 8.65 10.61 3.01
C VAL A 5 7.76 11.82 2.79
N VAL A 6 6.97 12.21 3.79
CA VAL A 6 6.00 13.31 3.64
C VAL A 6 6.60 14.71 3.80
N SER A 7 7.85 14.84 4.27
CA SER A 7 8.48 16.14 4.54
C SER A 7 8.49 17.13 3.36
N PRO A 8 8.62 16.73 2.09
CA PRO A 8 8.57 17.67 0.96
C PRO A 8 7.24 18.41 0.81
N TRP A 9 6.18 17.90 1.44
CA TRP A 9 4.82 18.45 1.38
C TRP A 9 4.41 19.22 2.65
N LEU A 10 5.26 19.30 3.67
CA LEU A 10 4.92 19.99 4.91
C LEU A 10 5.12 21.52 4.80
N ASN A 11 4.31 22.28 5.54
CA ASN A 11 4.45 23.74 5.75
C ASN A 11 4.47 24.58 4.47
N ARG A 12 3.72 24.16 3.45
CA ARG A 12 3.60 24.89 2.18
C ARG A 12 2.19 24.80 1.62
N PRO A 13 1.78 25.73 0.75
CA PRO A 13 0.59 25.56 -0.07
C PRO A 13 0.73 24.31 -0.95
N LEU A 14 -0.31 23.49 -0.97
CA LEU A 14 -0.41 22.28 -1.78
C LEU A 14 -1.69 22.34 -2.61
N SER A 15 -1.57 21.97 -3.88
CA SER A 15 -2.72 21.65 -4.71
C SER A 15 -3.27 20.28 -4.37
N PHE A 16 -4.48 19.97 -4.87
CA PHE A 16 -5.02 18.62 -4.75
C PHE A 16 -4.12 17.57 -5.44
N ALA A 17 -3.48 17.93 -6.56
CA ALA A 17 -2.53 17.05 -7.23
C ALA A 17 -1.30 16.74 -6.35
N ASP A 18 -0.77 17.73 -5.62
CA ASP A 18 0.34 17.51 -4.69
C ASP A 18 -0.05 16.54 -3.56
N LEU A 19 -1.29 16.65 -3.05
CA LEU A 19 -1.82 15.73 -2.05
C LEU A 19 -1.92 14.30 -2.59
N GLN A 20 -2.34 14.15 -3.85
CA GLN A 20 -2.37 12.85 -4.53
C GLN A 20 -0.97 12.24 -4.64
N THR A 21 0.01 13.02 -5.10
CA THR A 21 1.41 12.58 -5.21
C THR A 21 1.99 12.21 -3.84
N MET A 22 1.67 12.97 -2.78
CA MET A 22 2.06 12.62 -1.42
C MET A 22 1.47 11.27 -1.00
N THR A 23 0.17 11.01 -1.25
CA THR A 23 -0.43 9.69 -0.97
C THR A 23 0.21 8.54 -1.76
N GLU A 24 0.65 8.78 -3.00
CA GLU A 24 1.38 7.79 -3.78
C GLU A 24 2.76 7.50 -3.18
N ALA A 25 3.49 8.53 -2.73
CA ALA A 25 4.76 8.34 -2.04
C ALA A 25 4.60 7.54 -0.74
N VAL A 26 3.54 7.81 0.04
CA VAL A 26 3.18 7.01 1.23
C VAL A 26 2.86 5.57 0.84
N THR A 27 2.11 5.36 -0.24
CA THR A 27 1.76 4.03 -0.75
C THR A 27 3.03 3.24 -1.11
N GLN A 28 3.94 3.86 -1.87
CA GLN A 28 5.19 3.23 -2.28
C GLN A 28 6.07 2.87 -1.08
N TYR A 29 6.15 3.76 -0.08
CA TYR A 29 6.89 3.50 1.16
C TYR A 29 6.46 2.20 1.86
N TYR A 30 5.16 1.87 1.86
CA TYR A 30 4.65 0.63 2.44
C TYR A 30 4.87 -0.59 1.54
N ARG A 31 4.77 -0.42 0.21
CA ARG A 31 5.05 -1.48 -0.76
C ARG A 31 6.49 -1.95 -0.71
N ASP A 32 7.43 -1.00 -0.65
CA ASP A 32 8.87 -1.27 -0.52
C ASP A 32 9.23 -2.02 0.77
N ARG A 33 8.30 -2.09 1.73
CA ARG A 33 8.45 -2.78 3.01
C ARG A 33 7.65 -4.09 3.09
N GLY A 34 7.23 -4.63 1.95
CA GLY A 34 6.56 -5.93 1.86
C GLY A 34 5.03 -5.87 1.94
N VAL A 35 4.44 -4.69 2.13
CA VAL A 35 2.98 -4.52 2.12
C VAL A 35 2.52 -4.16 0.70
N LEU A 36 2.66 -5.09 -0.23
CA LEU A 36 2.42 -4.88 -1.68
C LEU A 36 1.03 -4.32 -1.99
N LEU A 37 0.01 -4.78 -1.25
CA LEU A 37 -1.37 -4.38 -1.43
C LEU A 37 -1.75 -3.12 -0.63
N ALA A 38 -0.81 -2.47 0.07
CA ALA A 38 -1.09 -1.22 0.76
C ALA A 38 -1.53 -0.13 -0.22
N ARG A 39 -2.47 0.70 0.21
CA ARG A 39 -2.85 1.94 -0.47
C ARG A 39 -3.13 3.03 0.55
N ALA A 40 -2.50 4.19 0.37
CA ALA A 40 -2.84 5.39 1.11
C ALA A 40 -3.87 6.19 0.31
N VAL A 41 -4.92 6.66 0.99
CA VAL A 41 -6.03 7.40 0.38
C VAL A 41 -6.34 8.65 1.19
N LEU A 42 -6.77 9.70 0.48
CA LEU A 42 -7.38 10.88 1.08
C LEU A 42 -8.89 10.64 1.23
N PRO A 43 -9.43 10.44 2.44
CA PRO A 43 -10.87 10.41 2.63
C PRO A 43 -11.48 11.80 2.38
N PRO A 44 -12.76 11.88 1.97
CA PRO A 44 -13.51 13.13 1.95
C PRO A 44 -13.46 13.80 3.32
N GLN A 45 -12.88 15.00 3.39
CA GLN A 45 -12.72 15.74 4.64
C GLN A 45 -12.61 17.24 4.35
N THR A 46 -12.99 18.05 5.34
CA THR A 46 -12.64 19.48 5.36
C THR A 46 -11.29 19.63 6.04
N ILE A 47 -10.32 20.22 5.36
CA ILE A 47 -9.03 20.56 5.97
C ILE A 47 -9.27 21.79 6.86
N LYS A 48 -8.99 21.64 8.15
CA LYS A 48 -9.03 22.73 9.14
C LYS A 48 -7.67 22.82 9.81
N ASP A 49 -7.21 24.05 10.05
CA ASP A 49 -5.96 24.33 10.75
C ASP A 49 -4.72 23.67 10.14
N GLY A 50 -4.74 23.45 8.82
CA GLY A 50 -3.67 22.77 8.09
C GLY A 50 -3.54 21.27 8.40
N LEU A 51 -4.52 20.67 9.09
CA LEU A 51 -4.52 19.25 9.42
C LEU A 51 -5.20 18.42 8.32
N LEU A 52 -4.45 17.47 7.76
CA LEU A 52 -4.93 16.53 6.77
C LEU A 52 -4.82 15.10 7.31
N THR A 53 -5.92 14.35 7.20
CA THR A 53 -5.93 12.92 7.54
C THR A 53 -5.70 12.09 6.28
N VAL A 54 -4.70 11.20 6.32
CA VAL A 54 -4.47 10.20 5.28
C VAL A 54 -4.75 8.82 5.87
N ARG A 55 -5.55 8.00 5.19
CA ARG A 55 -5.86 6.64 5.63
C ARG A 55 -5.02 5.64 4.84
N VAL A 56 -4.33 4.75 5.54
CA VAL A 56 -3.59 3.64 4.93
C VAL A 56 -4.42 2.37 5.06
N ILE A 57 -4.76 1.78 3.93
CA ILE A 57 -5.51 0.53 3.85
C ILE A 57 -4.51 -0.58 3.50
N PRO A 58 -4.22 -1.51 4.42
CA PRO A 58 -3.48 -2.72 4.08
C PRO A 58 -4.40 -3.59 3.22
N GLY A 59 -4.12 -3.73 1.93
CA GLY A 59 -4.91 -4.61 1.09
C GLY A 59 -4.81 -6.06 1.59
N LYS A 60 -5.88 -6.83 1.38
CA LYS A 60 -5.98 -8.23 1.82
C LYS A 60 -5.73 -9.15 0.63
N TYR A 61 -4.93 -10.17 0.85
CA TYR A 61 -4.86 -11.30 -0.08
C TYR A 61 -6.16 -12.10 0.05
N ASP A 62 -6.76 -12.47 -1.08
CA ASP A 62 -7.81 -13.48 -1.14
C ASP A 62 -7.18 -14.87 -1.35
N ARG A 63 -8.00 -15.91 -1.46
CA ARG A 63 -7.55 -17.29 -1.68
C ARG A 63 -6.74 -17.39 -2.97
N GLY A 64 -5.48 -17.81 -2.85
CA GLY A 64 -4.66 -18.18 -3.99
C GLY A 64 -5.19 -19.45 -4.65
N VAL A 65 -5.28 -19.48 -5.98
CA VAL A 65 -5.59 -20.68 -6.76
C VAL A 65 -4.29 -21.20 -7.37
N LEU A 66 -3.92 -22.42 -7.03
CA LEU A 66 -2.75 -23.09 -7.60
C LEU A 66 -3.16 -23.82 -8.88
N HIS A 67 -2.66 -23.37 -10.03
CA HIS A 67 -2.80 -24.09 -11.29
C HIS A 67 -1.52 -24.87 -11.57
N ASN A 68 -1.53 -26.17 -11.30
CA ASN A 68 -0.40 -27.06 -11.58
C ASN A 68 -0.58 -27.76 -12.94
N SER A 69 0.22 -27.35 -13.92
CA SER A 69 0.29 -27.98 -15.25
C SER A 69 1.48 -28.92 -15.41
N SER A 70 2.22 -29.16 -14.32
CA SER A 70 3.44 -29.98 -14.33
C SER A 70 3.15 -31.45 -13.99
N ARG A 71 4.18 -32.29 -14.07
CA ARG A 71 4.12 -33.68 -13.58
C ARG A 71 4.19 -33.79 -12.05
N LEU A 72 4.43 -32.68 -11.35
CA LEU A 72 4.44 -32.65 -9.89
C LEU A 72 3.04 -32.95 -9.38
N ARG A 73 2.92 -33.69 -8.27
CA ARG A 73 1.63 -33.90 -7.62
C ARG A 73 1.16 -32.61 -6.97
N ASP A 74 -0.13 -32.31 -7.10
CA ASP A 74 -0.74 -31.09 -6.53
C ASP A 74 -0.46 -30.95 -5.03
N SER A 75 -0.53 -32.04 -4.27
CA SER A 75 -0.22 -32.03 -2.84
C SER A 75 1.20 -31.59 -2.51
N GLN A 76 2.17 -31.90 -3.37
CA GLN A 76 3.55 -31.45 -3.19
C GLN A 76 3.70 -29.97 -3.59
N ALA A 77 3.02 -29.55 -4.67
CA ALA A 77 3.00 -28.17 -5.11
C ALA A 77 2.34 -27.25 -4.06
N GLU A 78 1.22 -27.68 -3.46
CA GLU A 78 0.54 -26.97 -2.37
C GLU A 78 1.42 -26.85 -1.13
N ARG A 79 2.13 -27.92 -0.74
CA ARG A 79 3.05 -27.86 0.40
C ARG A 79 4.21 -26.89 0.18
N MET A 80 4.69 -26.74 -1.05
CA MET A 80 5.75 -25.78 -1.37
C MET A 80 5.26 -24.33 -1.27
N VAL A 81 4.03 -24.05 -1.72
CA VAL A 81 3.42 -22.72 -1.62
C VAL A 81 3.11 -22.36 -0.18
N ASN A 82 2.64 -23.31 0.64
CA ASN A 82 2.26 -23.08 2.03
C ASN A 82 3.44 -23.03 3.01
N ALA A 83 4.65 -23.44 2.60
CA ALA A 83 5.84 -23.46 3.45
C ALA A 83 6.64 -22.14 3.44
N THR A 84 6.18 -21.13 2.71
CA THR A 84 6.80 -19.79 2.60
C THR A 84 5.95 -18.75 3.32
#